data_AF-A0AAN7WVD5-F1
#
_entry.id   AF-A0AAN7WVD5-F1
#
_cell.length_a   1.000
_cell.length_b   1.000
_cell.length_c   1.000
_cell.angle_alpha   90.00
_cell.angle_beta   90.00
_cell.angle_gamma   90.00
#
_symmetry.space_group_name_H-M   'P 1'
#
loop_
_entity.id
_entity.type
_entity.pdbx_description
1 polymer ?
#
loop_
_entity_poly.entity_id
_entity_poly.type
_entity_poly.pdbx_seq_one_letter_code
_entity_poly.pdbx_strand_id
1 'polypeptide(L)'
;MKIVAVIYEPKVLGASRGGNPRTSWWTPVVREAVRLKKEAFRDMLSLGSPDAVARYRRVRRAAASAVAKAKQRVWEKFGEAMEKDFRSAPKLFWKTVRHLRRGKQGTIQAVYSKDGTLLTSTDSVLGRWKEHFEEFLNPTTPP
;
A
#
# COMPACT_ATOMS: atom_id res chain seq x y z
N MET A 1 -20.18 -10.02 40.18
CA MET A 1 -19.34 -10.92 39.36
C MET A 1 -18.21 -10.11 38.75
N LYS A 2 -17.01 -10.68 38.77
CA LYS A 2 -15.72 -9.99 38.70
C LYS A 2 -15.36 -9.46 37.30
N ILE A 3 -14.71 -8.31 37.35
CA ILE A 3 -13.87 -7.63 36.35
C ILE A 3 -12.93 -8.60 35.62
N VAL A 4 -12.81 -8.47 34.29
CA VAL A 4 -11.52 -8.47 33.60
C VAL A 4 -11.57 -7.43 32.49
N ALA A 5 -11.04 -6.24 32.79
CA ALA A 5 -10.56 -5.34 31.78
C ALA A 5 -9.39 -6.02 31.07
N VAL A 6 -9.60 -6.51 29.85
CA VAL A 6 -8.47 -6.82 28.97
C VAL A 6 -8.02 -5.48 28.41
N ILE A 7 -7.13 -4.85 29.16
CA ILE A 7 -6.21 -3.84 28.68
C ILE A 7 -5.54 -4.50 27.47
N TYR A 8 -5.94 -4.12 26.26
CA TYR A 8 -5.15 -4.45 25.09
C TYR A 8 -3.86 -3.68 25.29
N GLU A 9 -2.84 -4.36 25.80
CA GLU A 9 -1.47 -3.89 25.73
C GLU A 9 -1.28 -3.32 24.32
N PRO A 10 -0.73 -2.12 24.14
CA PRO A 10 -0.17 -1.77 22.85
C PRO A 10 1.09 -2.62 22.69
N LYS A 11 0.90 -3.93 22.46
CA LYS A 11 1.94 -4.80 21.96
C LYS A 11 2.17 -4.31 20.56
N VAL A 12 3.16 -3.42 20.44
CA VAL A 12 3.58 -2.84 19.18
C VAL A 12 4.08 -3.99 18.32
N LEU A 13 3.18 -4.58 17.54
CA LEU A 13 3.49 -5.56 16.50
C LEU A 13 4.28 -4.83 15.41
N GLY A 14 5.58 -4.75 15.63
CA GLY A 14 6.55 -4.23 14.68
C GLY A 14 6.82 -2.73 14.82
N ALA A 15 8.09 -2.39 15.04
CA ALA A 15 8.61 -1.09 14.68
C ALA A 15 8.57 -0.97 13.15
N SER A 16 7.52 -0.35 12.61
CA SER A 16 7.57 0.12 11.23
C SER A 16 8.64 1.20 11.20
N ARG A 17 9.80 0.90 10.60
CA ARG A 17 10.77 1.93 10.22
C ARG A 17 10.02 2.88 9.31
N GLY A 18 9.65 4.04 9.84
CA GLY A 18 8.74 4.96 9.18
C GLY A 18 9.34 5.50 7.89
N GLY A 19 8.96 4.90 6.77
CA GLY A 19 9.31 5.36 5.43
C GLY A 19 9.90 4.26 4.56
N ASN A 20 9.45 4.19 3.30
CA ASN A 20 10.10 3.37 2.28
C ASN A 20 11.23 4.20 1.64
N PRO A 21 12.52 3.89 1.86
CA PRO A 21 13.63 4.61 1.23
C PRO A 21 13.58 4.53 -0.29
N ARG A 22 12.88 3.52 -0.85
CA ARG A 22 12.84 3.24 -2.28
C ARG A 22 11.81 4.06 -3.06
N THR A 23 11.01 4.90 -2.39
CA THR A 23 9.96 5.66 -3.07
C THR A 23 10.37 7.12 -3.20
N SER A 24 10.76 7.57 -4.40
CA SER A 24 11.37 8.90 -4.59
C SER A 24 10.47 10.09 -4.20
N TRP A 25 9.15 9.91 -4.12
CA TRP A 25 8.22 10.93 -3.61
C TRP A 25 8.16 11.00 -2.07
N TRP A 26 8.81 10.08 -1.34
CA TRP A 26 8.85 10.06 0.13
C TRP A 26 9.89 11.05 0.68
N THR A 27 9.61 12.33 0.47
CA THR A 27 10.49 13.45 0.84
C THR A 27 10.38 13.83 2.32
N PRO A 28 11.33 14.61 2.88
CA PRO A 28 11.21 15.17 4.23
C PRO A 28 9.90 15.93 4.45
N VAL A 29 9.43 16.69 3.45
CA VAL A 29 8.17 17.44 3.50
C VAL A 29 6.97 16.50 3.65
N VAL A 30 6.94 15.39 2.91
CA VAL A 30 5.88 14.38 3.02
C VAL A 30 5.91 13.69 4.39
N ARG A 31 7.10 13.34 4.88
CA ARG A 31 7.26 12.75 6.22
C ARG A 31 6.70 13.65 7.31
N GLU A 32 7.05 14.93 7.25
CA GLU A 32 6.62 15.90 8.22
C GLU A 32 5.10 16.13 8.17
N ALA A 33 4.53 16.29 6.98
CA ALA A 33 3.09 16.43 6.84
C ALA A 33 2.32 15.19 7.33
N VAL A 34 2.86 13.98 7.11
CA VAL A 34 2.27 12.73 7.63
C VAL A 34 2.43 12.64 9.16
N ARG A 35 3.55 13.08 9.73
CA ARG A 35 3.76 13.14 11.19
C ARG A 35 2.73 14.06 11.85
N LEU A 36 2.59 15.29 11.35
CA LEU A 36 1.60 16.26 11.84
C LEU A 36 0.16 15.73 11.73
N LYS A 37 -0.16 15.03 10.63
CA LYS A 37 -1.47 14.36 10.47
C LYS A 37 -1.70 13.32 11.56
N LYS A 38 -0.69 12.51 11.91
CA LYS A 38 -0.79 11.49 12.96
C LYS A 38 -0.96 12.11 14.35
N GLU A 39 -0.29 13.23 14.62
CA GLU A 39 -0.47 14.01 15.85
C GLU A 39 -1.88 14.58 15.95
N ALA A 40 -2.35 15.27 14.92
CA ALA A 40 -3.70 15.81 14.91
C ALA A 40 -4.79 14.73 15.00
N PHE A 41 -4.52 13.53 14.50
CA PHE A 41 -5.41 12.38 14.67
C PHE A 41 -5.48 11.92 16.12
N ARG A 42 -4.34 11.83 16.82
CA ARG A 42 -4.30 11.52 18.26
C ARG A 42 -5.03 12.59 19.08
N ASP A 43 -4.75 13.86 18.82
CA ASP A 43 -5.41 14.98 19.51
C ASP A 43 -6.94 14.94 19.32
N MET A 44 -7.41 14.65 18.09
CA MET A 44 -8.83 14.49 17.79
C MET A 44 -9.47 13.34 18.56
N LEU A 45 -8.78 12.20 18.68
CA LEU A 45 -9.27 11.06 19.45
C LEU A 45 -9.30 11.33 20.96
N SER A 46 -8.32 12.06 21.48
CA SER A 46 -8.22 12.36 22.91
C SER A 46 -9.19 13.44 23.38
N LEU A 47 -9.37 14.51 22.59
CA LEU A 47 -10.14 15.69 23.01
C LEU A 47 -11.61 15.64 22.59
N GLY A 48 -11.93 14.98 21.48
CA GLY A 48 -13.30 14.93 20.93
C GLY A 48 -13.91 16.29 20.55
N SER A 49 -13.13 17.38 20.59
CA SER A 49 -13.65 18.74 20.39
C SER A 49 -13.86 19.09 18.90
N PRO A 50 -14.83 19.98 18.58
CA PRO A 50 -15.02 20.47 17.21
C PRO A 50 -13.75 21.09 16.61
N ASP A 51 -12.96 21.79 17.43
CA ASP A 51 -11.69 22.41 17.00
C ASP A 51 -10.62 21.37 16.66
N ALA A 52 -10.51 20.29 17.45
CA ALA A 52 -9.59 19.20 17.17
C ALA A 52 -9.96 18.48 15.87
N VAL A 53 -11.26 18.28 15.62
CA VAL A 53 -11.78 17.73 14.36
C VAL A 53 -11.46 18.66 13.18
N ALA A 54 -11.71 19.96 13.32
CA ALA A 54 -11.41 20.95 12.27
C ALA A 54 -9.90 21.01 11.96
N ARG A 55 -9.06 20.99 13.00
CA ARG A 55 -7.60 20.94 12.86
C ARG A 55 -7.14 19.67 12.14
N TYR A 56 -7.62 18.50 12.53
CA TYR A 56 -7.31 17.25 11.83
C TYR A 56 -7.71 17.31 10.36
N ARG A 57 -8.90 17.83 10.03
CA ARG A 57 -9.33 18.00 8.63
C ARG A 57 -8.37 18.88 7.83
N ARG A 58 -7.92 20.01 8.38
CA ARG A 58 -6.94 20.91 7.73
C ARG A 58 -5.61 20.19 7.48
N VAL A 59 -5.05 19.58 8.52
CA VAL A 59 -3.74 18.90 8.43
C VAL A 59 -3.81 17.67 7.51
N ARG A 60 -4.91 16.92 7.53
CA ARG A 60 -5.14 15.80 6.60
C ARG A 60 -5.13 16.26 5.15
N ARG A 61 -5.78 17.38 4.81
CA ARG A 61 -5.75 17.96 3.46
C ARG A 61 -4.35 18.43 3.08
N ALA A 62 -3.64 19.09 3.99
CA ALA A 62 -2.26 19.52 3.77
C ALA A 62 -1.33 18.34 3.47
N ALA A 63 -1.44 17.26 4.25
CA ALA A 63 -0.69 16.02 4.01
C ALA A 63 -1.04 15.37 2.67
N ALA A 64 -2.32 15.33 2.29
CA ALA A 64 -2.73 14.84 0.98
C ALA A 64 -2.14 15.69 -0.16
N SER A 65 -2.16 17.02 -0.02
CA SER A 65 -1.57 17.94 -1.00
C SER A 65 -0.05 17.75 -1.11
N ALA A 66 0.66 17.60 0.02
CA ALA A 66 2.10 17.36 0.02
C ALA A 66 2.46 16.05 -0.70
N VAL A 67 1.69 14.98 -0.47
CA VAL A 67 1.87 13.69 -1.17
C VAL A 67 1.59 13.84 -2.66
N ALA A 68 0.50 14.51 -3.03
CA ALA A 68 0.15 14.74 -4.43
C ALA A 68 1.24 15.52 -5.17
N LYS A 69 1.71 16.63 -4.59
CA LYS A 69 2.81 17.44 -5.15
C LYS A 69 4.11 16.66 -5.27
N ALA A 70 4.46 15.85 -4.26
CA ALA A 70 5.66 15.05 -4.31
C ALA A 70 5.59 13.98 -5.40
N LYS A 71 4.45 13.31 -5.56
CA LYS A 71 4.23 12.34 -6.65
C LYS A 71 4.26 13.01 -8.02
N GLN A 72 3.64 14.18 -8.14
CA GLN A 72 3.66 14.97 -9.36
C GLN A 72 5.09 15.30 -9.77
N ARG A 73 5.93 15.79 -8.86
CA ARG A 73 7.36 16.08 -9.15
C ARG A 73 8.14 14.86 -9.64
N VAL A 74 7.82 13.67 -9.14
CA VAL A 74 8.45 12.43 -9.61
C VAL A 74 8.03 12.13 -11.05
N TRP A 75 6.75 12.33 -11.38
CA TRP A 75 6.24 12.18 -12.74
C TRP A 75 6.76 13.22 -13.71
N GLU A 76 6.87 14.48 -13.29
CA GLU A 76 7.46 15.56 -14.10
C GLU A 76 8.90 15.24 -14.48
N LYS A 77 9.75 14.90 -13.49
CA LYS A 77 11.14 14.49 -13.75
C LYS A 77 11.26 13.26 -14.65
N PHE A 78 10.35 12.30 -14.49
CA PHE A 78 10.29 11.14 -15.36
C PHE A 78 9.92 11.55 -16.80
N GLY A 79 8.95 12.45 -16.97
CA GLY A 79 8.54 12.99 -18.26
C GLY A 79 9.66 13.78 -18.96
N GLU A 80 10.37 14.64 -18.23
CA GLU A 80 11.54 15.37 -18.73
C GLU A 80 12.65 14.42 -19.23
N ALA A 81 12.93 13.36 -18.46
CA ALA A 81 13.89 12.34 -18.87
C ALA A 81 13.43 11.59 -20.13
N MET A 82 12.14 11.27 -20.23
CA MET A 82 11.54 10.65 -21.41
C MET A 82 11.62 11.55 -22.65
N GLU A 83 11.35 12.85 -22.51
CA GLU A 83 11.44 13.81 -23.61
C GLU A 83 12.89 13.95 -24.11
N LYS A 84 13.85 14.00 -23.18
CA LYS A 84 15.28 13.99 -23.51
C LYS A 84 15.64 12.71 -24.28
N ASP A 85 15.26 11.54 -23.75
CA ASP A 85 15.54 10.25 -24.37
C ASP A 85 14.89 10.12 -25.75
N PHE A 86 13.70 10.70 -25.98
CA PHE A 86 13.07 10.71 -27.29
C PHE A 86 13.97 11.38 -28.35
N ARG A 87 14.61 12.50 -27.99
CA ARG A 87 15.46 13.27 -28.92
C ARG A 87 16.87 12.71 -29.02
N SER A 88 17.49 12.32 -27.90
CA SER A 88 18.91 11.94 -27.84
C SER A 88 19.17 10.43 -27.77
N ALA A 89 18.17 9.61 -27.42
CA ALA A 89 18.33 8.16 -27.26
C ALA A 89 17.06 7.36 -27.63
N PRO A 90 16.60 7.37 -28.90
CA PRO A 90 15.31 6.77 -29.30
C PRO A 90 15.14 5.29 -28.90
N LYS A 91 16.24 4.51 -28.87
CA LYS A 91 16.22 3.11 -28.42
C LYS A 91 15.83 2.98 -26.94
N LEU A 92 16.34 3.85 -26.07
CA LEU A 92 16.01 3.86 -24.64
C LEU A 92 14.57 4.32 -24.41
N PHE A 93 14.13 5.35 -25.13
CA PHE A 93 12.74 5.82 -25.10
C PHE A 93 11.75 4.67 -25.37
N TRP A 94 11.91 3.98 -26.51
CA TRP A 94 11.01 2.89 -26.88
C TRP A 94 11.09 1.68 -25.94
N LYS A 95 12.25 1.43 -25.34
CA LYS A 95 12.39 0.41 -24.28
C LYS A 95 11.53 0.78 -23.07
N THR A 96 11.60 2.02 -22.60
CA THR A 96 10.80 2.51 -21.46
C THR A 96 9.30 2.49 -21.76
N VAL A 97 8.88 2.94 -22.96
CA VAL A 97 7.47 2.85 -23.40
C VAL A 97 6.96 1.41 -23.37
N ARG A 98 7.77 0.45 -23.82
CA ARG A 98 7.42 -0.98 -23.79
C ARG A 98 7.21 -1.49 -22.37
N HIS A 99 8.06 -1.09 -21.42
CA HIS A 99 7.90 -1.45 -20.01
C HIS A 99 6.62 -0.83 -19.40
N LEU A 100 6.32 0.43 -19.72
CA LEU A 100 5.09 1.08 -19.25
C LEU A 100 3.82 0.38 -19.76
N ARG A 101 3.78 0.02 -21.06
CA ARG A 101 2.63 -0.67 -21.68
C ARG A 101 2.37 -2.05 -21.09
N ARG A 102 3.43 -2.79 -20.71
CA ARG A 102 3.28 -4.11 -20.08
C ARG A 102 2.62 -4.04 -18.70
N GLY A 103 2.60 -2.86 -18.07
CA GLY A 103 2.00 -2.67 -16.77
C GLY A 103 2.66 -3.52 -15.68
N LYS A 104 1.98 -3.63 -14.53
CA LYS A 104 2.41 -4.51 -13.45
C LYS A 104 1.85 -5.90 -13.73
N GLN A 105 2.65 -6.79 -14.32
CA GLN A 105 2.30 -8.20 -14.39
C GLN A 105 2.32 -8.75 -12.96
N GLY A 106 1.14 -9.05 -12.43
CA GLY A 106 1.03 -9.73 -11.14
C GLY A 106 1.69 -11.09 -11.26
N THR A 107 2.72 -11.35 -10.46
CA THR A 107 3.19 -12.71 -10.23
C THR A 107 2.15 -13.43 -9.39
N ILE A 108 1.54 -14.46 -9.96
CA ILE A 108 0.72 -15.40 -9.21
C ILE A 108 1.59 -15.96 -8.09
N GLN A 109 1.14 -15.78 -6.85
CA GLN A 109 1.83 -16.31 -5.69
C GLN A 109 1.67 -17.83 -5.70
N ALA A 110 2.76 -18.54 -5.43
CA ALA A 110 2.72 -19.98 -5.31
C ALA A 110 1.85 -20.37 -4.09
N VAL A 111 1.05 -21.42 -4.22
CA VAL A 111 0.17 -21.93 -3.16
C VAL A 111 0.47 -23.41 -2.93
N TYR A 112 0.27 -23.90 -1.71
CA TYR A 112 0.42 -25.32 -1.44
C TYR A 112 -0.85 -26.10 -1.84
N SER A 113 -0.67 -27.25 -2.48
CA SER A 113 -1.73 -28.25 -2.64
C SER A 113 -2.11 -28.84 -1.28
N LYS A 114 -3.21 -29.59 -1.22
CA LYS A 114 -3.61 -30.30 0.02
C LYS A 114 -2.55 -31.29 0.49
N ASP A 115 -1.82 -31.88 -0.45
CA ASP A 115 -0.74 -32.85 -0.20
C ASP A 115 0.60 -32.18 0.15
N GLY A 116 0.63 -30.85 0.30
CA GLY A 116 1.84 -30.11 0.66
C GLY A 116 2.79 -29.80 -0.51
N THR A 117 2.39 -30.07 -1.74
CA THR A 117 3.21 -29.73 -2.94
C THR A 117 3.05 -28.26 -3.30
N LEU A 118 4.16 -27.57 -3.60
CA LEU A 118 4.12 -26.15 -3.99
C LEU A 118 3.66 -25.99 -5.45
N LEU A 119 2.52 -25.35 -5.66
CA LEU A 119 1.93 -25.05 -6.97
C LEU A 119 2.37 -23.66 -7.43
N THR A 120 3.04 -23.61 -8.58
CA THR A 120 3.61 -22.36 -9.16
C THR A 120 2.99 -21.97 -10.50
N SER A 121 2.32 -22.92 -11.17
CA SER A 121 1.60 -22.65 -12.43
C SER A 121 0.26 -21.95 -12.16
N THR A 122 -0.07 -20.99 -13.02
CA THR A 122 -1.34 -20.24 -13.02
C THR A 122 -2.55 -21.14 -12.87
N ASP A 123 -2.65 -22.18 -13.71
CA ASP A 123 -3.82 -23.05 -13.77
C ASP A 123 -3.96 -23.88 -12.50
N SER A 124 -2.83 -24.36 -11.95
CA SER A 124 -2.81 -25.13 -10.71
C SER A 124 -3.17 -24.28 -9.50
N VAL A 125 -2.72 -23.02 -9.45
CA VAL A 125 -3.09 -22.09 -8.37
C VAL A 125 -4.58 -21.76 -8.45
N LEU A 126 -5.11 -21.49 -9.65
CA LEU A 126 -6.55 -21.22 -9.84
C LEU A 126 -7.40 -22.44 -9.49
N GLY A 127 -6.98 -23.65 -9.86
CA GLY A 127 -7.63 -24.90 -9.46
C GLY A 127 -7.68 -25.08 -7.94
N ARG A 128 -6.55 -24.83 -7.25
CA ARG A 128 -6.47 -24.90 -5.78
C ARG A 128 -7.42 -23.92 -5.08
N TRP A 129 -7.60 -22.72 -5.63
CA TRP A 129 -8.56 -21.73 -5.13
C TRP A 129 -10.00 -22.19 -5.35
N LYS A 130 -10.32 -22.74 -6.52
CA LYS A 130 -11.64 -23.28 -6.82
C LYS A 130 -12.03 -24.38 -5.82
N GLU A 131 -11.14 -25.35 -5.58
CA GLU A 131 -11.35 -26.40 -4.58
C GLU A 131 -11.62 -25.83 -3.18
N HIS A 132 -10.81 -24.86 -2.74
CA HIS A 132 -10.98 -24.23 -1.43
C HIS A 132 -12.36 -23.60 -1.26
N PHE A 133 -12.83 -22.88 -2.28
CA PHE A 133 -14.14 -22.24 -2.23
C PHE A 133 -15.29 -23.24 -2.37
N GLU A 134 -15.14 -24.30 -3.17
CA GLU A 134 -16.14 -25.36 -3.26
C GLU A 134 -16.34 -26.09 -1.91
N GLU A 135 -15.25 -26.40 -1.20
CA GLU A 135 -15.32 -27.00 0.14
C GLU A 135 -15.88 -26.05 1.20
N PHE A 136 -15.47 -24.78 1.13
CA PHE A 136 -15.90 -23.77 2.10
C PHE A 136 -17.39 -23.42 1.94
N LEU A 137 -17.89 -23.36 0.69
CA LEU A 137 -19.27 -22.96 0.39
C LEU A 137 -20.26 -24.13 0.36
N ASN A 138 -19.78 -25.36 0.13
CA ASN A 138 -20.61 -26.56 0.11
C ASN A 138 -20.04 -27.61 1.09
N PRO A 139 -20.26 -27.46 2.41
CA PRO A 139 -19.81 -28.46 3.36
C PRO A 139 -20.56 -29.77 3.12
N THR A 140 -19.83 -30.80 2.67
CA THR A 140 -20.36 -32.16 2.41
C THR A 140 -20.59 -32.96 3.69
N THR A 141 -20.47 -32.35 4.87
CA THR A 141 -20.79 -32.98 6.15
C THR A 141 -22.23 -32.64 6.53
N PRO A 142 -23.17 -33.62 6.52
CA PRO A 142 -24.45 -33.42 7.17
C PRO A 142 -24.24 -33.34 8.71
N PRO A 143 -25.15 -32.66 9.44
CA PRO A 143 -25.09 -32.57 10.90
C PRO A 143 -25.20 -33.93 11.60
#